data_AF-A0A968MQE6-F1
#
_entry.id   AF-A0A968MQE6-F1
#
_cell.length_a   1.000
_cell.length_b   1.000
_cell.length_c   1.000
_cell.angle_alpha   90.00
_cell.angle_beta   90.00
_cell.angle_gamma   90.00
#
_symmetry.space_group_name_H-M   'P 1'
#
loop_
_entity.id
_entity.type
_entity.pdbx_description
1 polymer ?
#
loop_
_entity_poly.entity_id
_entity_poly.type
_entity_poly.pdbx_seq_one_letter_code
_entity_poly.pdbx_strand_id
1 'polypeptide(L)'
;MCHKIDASFMMIHQLKNKEYCTIYELVEKKHLIENRIPSVSIDVSKNAILSSISNFPEIFIWSDNKIYKKEESHIFFSEPVLSYFDSDIENAIKMEITEILEV
;
A
#
# COMPACT_ATOMS: atom_id res chain seq x y z
N MET A 1 -1.75 13.08 -17.54
CA MET A 1 -1.34 11.67 -17.48
C MET A 1 -1.91 11.12 -16.16
N CYS A 2 -2.46 9.91 -16.14
CA CYS A 2 -3.00 9.33 -14.90
C CYS A 2 -1.91 8.49 -14.24
N HIS A 3 -1.64 8.74 -12.95
CA HIS A 3 -0.68 8.00 -12.15
C HIS A 3 -1.36 6.77 -11.57
N LYS A 4 -0.85 5.58 -11.92
CA LYS A 4 -1.33 4.33 -11.35
C LYS A 4 -0.52 3.99 -10.12
N ILE A 5 -1.21 3.65 -9.04
CA ILE A 5 -0.59 3.26 -7.77
C ILE A 5 -0.93 1.81 -7.49
N ASP A 6 0.11 1.02 -7.25
CA ASP A 6 -0.03 -0.41 -7.02
C ASP A 6 -0.55 -0.72 -5.62
N ALA A 7 -1.22 -1.88 -5.51
CA ALA A 7 -1.74 -2.37 -4.23
C ALA A 7 -0.61 -2.61 -3.21
N SER A 8 0.59 -2.99 -3.66
CA SER A 8 1.77 -3.18 -2.80
C SER A 8 2.19 -1.88 -2.10
N PHE A 9 2.19 -0.75 -2.81
CA PHE A 9 2.44 0.57 -2.23
C PHE A 9 1.40 0.91 -1.16
N MET A 10 0.11 0.71 -1.46
CA MET A 10 -0.96 0.94 -0.50
C MET A 10 -0.79 0.09 0.77
N MET A 11 -0.47 -1.19 0.61
CA MET A 11 -0.30 -2.12 1.72
C MET A 11 0.93 -1.79 2.56
N ILE A 12 2.10 -1.51 1.96
CA ILE A 12 3.34 -1.27 2.71
C ILE A 12 3.21 -0.01 3.60
N HIS A 13 2.63 1.07 3.08
CA HIS A 13 2.45 2.31 3.85
C HIS A 13 1.32 2.19 4.89
N GLN A 14 0.18 1.60 4.53
CA GLN A 14 -0.92 1.38 5.50
C GLN A 14 -0.47 0.49 6.66
N LEU A 15 0.33 -0.54 6.36
CA LEU A 15 0.82 -1.45 7.38
C LEU A 15 1.98 -0.84 8.15
N LYS A 16 2.76 0.11 7.66
CA LYS A 16 3.93 0.67 8.37
C LYS A 16 3.69 0.92 9.87
N ASN A 17 2.58 1.55 10.22
CA ASN A 17 2.20 1.86 11.60
C ASN A 17 1.14 0.93 12.21
N LYS A 18 0.79 -0.17 11.52
CA LYS A 18 -0.22 -1.15 11.93
C LYS A 18 0.33 -2.59 11.92
N GLU A 19 -0.36 -3.49 12.61
CA GLU A 19 -0.05 -4.92 12.53
C GLU A 19 -0.76 -5.57 11.33
N TYR A 20 -1.98 -5.12 11.04
CA TYR A 20 -2.80 -5.60 9.94
C TYR A 20 -3.69 -4.51 9.35
N CYS A 21 -4.24 -4.77 8.17
CA CYS A 21 -5.32 -4.00 7.56
C CYS A 21 -6.27 -4.91 6.79
N THR A 22 -7.43 -4.39 6.41
CA THR A 22 -8.43 -5.07 5.57
C THR A 22 -8.50 -4.44 4.18
N ILE A 23 -9.02 -5.20 3.20
CA ILE A 23 -9.31 -4.64 1.87
C ILE A 23 -10.27 -3.46 1.97
N TYR A 24 -11.24 -3.53 2.89
CA TYR A 24 -12.20 -2.45 3.11
C TYR A 24 -11.50 -1.14 3.52
N GLU A 25 -10.58 -1.18 4.50
CA GLU A 25 -9.78 -0.02 4.88
C GLU A 25 -8.96 0.54 3.69
N LEU A 26 -8.39 -0.34 2.86
CA LEU A 26 -7.65 0.08 1.67
C LEU A 26 -8.56 0.74 0.63
N VAL A 27 -9.80 0.27 0.47
CA VAL A 27 -10.81 0.89 -0.40
C VAL A 27 -11.21 2.28 0.12
N GLU A 28 -11.42 2.43 1.43
CA GLU A 28 -11.71 3.74 2.03
C GLU A 28 -10.56 4.73 1.78
N LYS A 29 -9.31 4.30 2.02
CA LYS A 29 -8.13 5.12 1.76
C LYS A 29 -7.98 5.45 0.28
N LYS A 30 -8.20 4.48 -0.63
CA LYS A 30 -8.25 4.71 -2.08
C LYS A 30 -9.20 5.84 -2.43
N HIS A 31 -10.44 5.79 -1.94
CA HIS A 31 -11.44 6.82 -2.25
C HIS A 31 -11.01 8.20 -1.74
N LEU A 32 -10.40 8.28 -0.56
CA LEU A 32 -9.85 9.53 -0.03
C LEU A 32 -8.76 10.09 -0.95
N ILE A 33 -7.83 9.24 -1.40
CA ILE A 33 -6.70 9.64 -2.25
C ILE A 33 -7.20 10.08 -3.63
N GLU A 34 -8.03 9.28 -4.30
CA GLU A 34 -8.51 9.58 -5.66
C GLU A 34 -9.38 10.85 -5.69
N ASN A 35 -10.10 11.16 -4.59
CA ASN A 35 -10.82 12.43 -4.45
C ASN A 35 -9.90 13.63 -4.23
N ARG A 36 -8.81 13.47 -3.49
CA ARG A 36 -7.85 14.55 -3.19
C ARG A 36 -6.89 14.80 -4.35
N ILE A 37 -6.50 13.75 -5.07
CA ILE A 37 -5.54 13.78 -6.17
C ILE A 37 -6.22 13.19 -7.42
N PRO A 38 -6.98 13.99 -8.20
CA PRO A 38 -7.79 13.49 -9.31
C PRO A 38 -6.99 12.83 -10.46
N SER A 39 -5.67 13.02 -10.49
CA SER A 39 -4.78 12.37 -11.46
C SER A 39 -4.35 10.96 -11.05
N VAL A 40 -4.68 10.50 -9.83
CA VAL A 40 -4.29 9.19 -9.30
C VAL A 40 -5.40 8.15 -9.51
N SER A 41 -5.00 6.93 -9.85
CA SER A 41 -5.87 5.75 -9.84
C SER A 41 -5.18 4.61 -9.11
N ILE A 42 -5.92 3.95 -8.22
CA ILE A 42 -5.38 2.89 -7.35
C ILE A 42 -6.19 1.61 -7.57
N ASP A 43 -5.53 0.47 -7.77
CA ASP A 43 -6.21 -0.83 -7.81
C ASP A 43 -6.00 -1.58 -6.48
N VAL A 44 -7.05 -1.59 -5.65
CA VAL A 44 -7.12 -2.38 -4.40
C VAL A 44 -8.16 -3.50 -4.50
N SER A 45 -8.48 -3.93 -5.72
CA SER A 45 -9.35 -5.10 -5.91
C SER A 45 -8.74 -6.33 -5.22
N LYS A 46 -9.59 -7.26 -4.79
CA LYS A 46 -9.12 -8.50 -4.13
C LYS A 46 -8.06 -9.24 -4.97
N ASN A 47 -8.20 -9.23 -6.29
CA ASN A 47 -7.24 -9.86 -7.19
C ASN A 47 -5.89 -9.13 -7.19
N ALA A 48 -5.88 -7.79 -7.25
CA ALA A 48 -4.66 -7.00 -7.16
C ALA A 48 -3.95 -7.23 -5.82
N ILE A 49 -4.69 -7.23 -4.71
CA ILE A 49 -4.17 -7.50 -3.37
C ILE A 49 -3.53 -8.88 -3.29
N LEU A 50 -4.26 -9.94 -3.70
CA LEU A 50 -3.73 -11.30 -3.68
C LEU A 50 -2.53 -11.49 -4.61
N SER A 51 -2.51 -10.79 -5.75
CA SER A 51 -1.35 -10.77 -6.64
C SER A 51 -0.15 -10.12 -5.97
N SER A 52 -0.33 -8.98 -5.29
CA SER A 52 0.76 -8.33 -4.55
C SER A 52 1.27 -9.19 -3.39
N ILE A 53 0.39 -9.89 -2.67
CA ILE A 53 0.80 -10.83 -1.61
C ILE A 53 1.60 -12.00 -2.21
N SER A 54 1.19 -12.49 -3.38
CA SER A 54 1.91 -13.56 -4.09
C SER A 54 3.28 -13.13 -4.63
N ASN A 55 3.42 -11.85 -4.99
CA ASN A 55 4.68 -11.26 -5.45
C ASN A 55 5.62 -10.89 -4.29
N PHE A 56 5.08 -10.65 -3.09
CA PHE A 56 5.84 -10.29 -1.88
C PHE A 56 5.48 -11.16 -0.65
N PRO A 57 5.56 -12.50 -0.74
CA PRO A 57 5.16 -13.42 0.32
C PRO A 57 6.09 -13.40 1.55
N GLU A 58 7.25 -12.77 1.43
CA GLU A 58 8.18 -12.47 2.51
C GLU A 58 7.74 -11.26 3.35
N ILE A 59 6.85 -10.41 2.82
CA ILE A 59 6.39 -9.18 3.48
C ILE A 59 4.97 -9.34 4.02
N PHE A 60 4.07 -9.83 3.18
CA PHE A 60 2.63 -9.85 3.47
C PHE A 60 2.11 -11.27 3.64
N ILE A 61 1.11 -11.42 4.51
CA ILE A 61 0.34 -12.65 4.66
C ILE A 61 -1.15 -12.35 4.71
N TRP A 62 -1.96 -13.15 4.03
CA TRP A 62 -3.42 -13.08 4.08
C TRP A 62 -3.97 -14.14 5.02
N SER A 63 -4.64 -13.74 6.10
CA SER A 63 -5.35 -14.64 7.02
C SER A 63 -6.61 -13.97 7.54
N ASP A 64 -7.66 -14.73 7.80
CA ASP A 64 -8.88 -14.24 8.47
C ASP A 64 -9.46 -12.95 7.86
N ASN A 65 -9.41 -12.85 6.53
CA ASN A 65 -9.86 -11.70 5.74
C ASN A 65 -9.09 -10.38 6.03
N LYS A 66 -7.86 -10.51 6.53
CA LYS A 66 -6.93 -9.43 6.86
C LYS A 66 -5.57 -9.66 6.19
N ILE A 67 -4.88 -8.57 5.93
CA ILE A 67 -3.52 -8.51 5.42
C ILE A 67 -2.63 -8.17 6.62
N TYR A 68 -1.73 -9.07 6.97
CA TYR A 68 -0.78 -8.88 8.07
C TYR A 68 0.63 -8.67 7.54
N LYS A 69 1.46 -8.05 8.38
CA LYS A 69 2.91 -8.14 8.26
C LYS A 69 3.39 -9.55 8.60
N LYS A 70 4.40 -10.04 7.90
CA LYS A 70 5.15 -11.21 8.33
C LYS A 70 6.08 -10.83 9.49
N GLU A 71 6.26 -11.70 10.48
CA GLU A 71 7.03 -11.41 11.70
C GLU A 71 8.45 -10.88 11.41
N GLU A 72 9.11 -11.43 10.39
CA GLU A 72 10.48 -11.07 10.00
C GLU A 72 10.56 -9.92 8.97
N SER A 73 9.43 -9.35 8.56
CA SER A 73 9.37 -8.37 7.46
C SER A 73 9.73 -6.93 7.85
N HIS A 74 10.11 -6.67 9.11
CA HIS A 74 10.38 -5.32 9.63
C HIS A 74 11.35 -4.49 8.78
N ILE A 75 12.32 -5.12 8.13
CA ILE A 75 13.30 -4.47 7.26
C ILE A 75 12.66 -3.79 6.04
N PHE A 76 11.54 -4.32 5.52
CA PHE A 76 10.85 -3.78 4.35
C PHE A 76 10.02 -2.53 4.65
N PHE A 77 9.74 -2.26 5.92
CA PHE A 77 9.01 -1.07 6.39
C PHE A 77 9.94 0.09 6.77
N SER A 78 11.25 -0.06 6.53
CA SER A 78 12.28 0.93 6.83
C SER A 78 13.04 1.32 5.57
N GLU A 79 13.58 2.54 5.54
CA GLU A 79 14.51 2.95 4.50
C GLU A 79 15.81 2.13 4.56
N PRO A 80 16.45 1.82 3.42
CA PRO A 80 16.10 2.24 2.05
C PRO A 80 15.10 1.33 1.34
N VAL A 81 14.69 0.21 1.95
CA VAL A 81 13.90 -0.83 1.27
C VAL A 81 12.50 -0.34 0.93
N LEU A 82 11.90 0.49 1.79
CA LEU A 82 10.60 1.10 1.54
C LEU A 82 10.55 1.86 0.21
N SER A 83 11.64 2.57 -0.14
CA SER A 83 11.74 3.32 -1.40
C SER A 83 11.63 2.48 -2.68
N TYR A 84 11.78 1.15 -2.59
CA TYR A 84 11.50 0.25 -3.71
C TYR A 84 10.04 0.36 -4.18
N PHE A 85 9.11 0.41 -3.23
CA PHE A 85 7.67 0.54 -3.50
C PHE A 85 7.28 1.93 -4.00
N ASP A 86 8.15 2.92 -3.77
CA ASP A 86 7.95 4.32 -4.15
C ASP A 86 8.43 4.65 -5.58
N SER A 87 9.25 3.76 -6.17
CA SER A 87 10.20 4.12 -7.23
C SER A 87 9.58 4.71 -8.51
N ASP A 88 8.33 4.37 -8.80
CA ASP A 88 7.62 4.83 -10.00
C ASP A 88 6.62 5.98 -9.74
N ILE A 89 6.61 6.56 -8.52
CA ILE A 89 5.65 7.59 -8.11
C ILE A 89 6.36 8.95 -7.97
N GLU A 90 5.79 9.99 -8.60
CA GLU A 90 6.30 11.36 -8.45
C GLU A 90 6.29 11.79 -6.97
N ASN A 91 7.39 12.39 -6.51
CA ASN A 91 7.59 12.71 -5.09
C ASN A 91 6.45 13.54 -4.47
N ALA A 92 5.89 14.51 -5.20
CA ALA A 92 4.79 15.34 -4.69
C ALA A 92 3.52 14.51 -4.43
N ILE A 93 3.17 13.62 -5.37
CA ILE A 93 2.03 12.70 -5.22
C ILE A 93 2.30 11.72 -4.09
N LYS A 94 3.51 11.15 -4.05
CA LYS A 94 3.91 10.20 -3.02
C LYS A 94 3.70 10.79 -1.62
N MET A 95 4.22 11.99 -1.37
CA MET A 95 4.09 12.66 -0.07
C MET A 95 2.63 12.76 0.36
N GLU A 96 1.75 13.27 -0.50
CA GLU A 96 0.33 13.38 -0.17
C GLU A 96 -0.34 12.03 0.10
N ILE A 97 0.00 10.98 -0.64
CA ILE A 97 -0.56 9.65 -0.40
C ILE A 97 -0.04 9.08 0.93
N THR A 98 1.26 9.20 1.22
CA THR A 98 1.83 8.70 2.48
C THR A 98 1.25 9.42 3.71
N GLU A 99 0.99 10.73 3.63
CA GLU A 99 0.29 11.48 4.68
C GLU A 99 -1.12 10.93 4.97
N ILE A 100 -1.80 10.37 3.97
CA ILE A 100 -3.12 9.77 4.14
C ILE A 100 -3.02 8.36 4.74
N LEU A 101 -2.04 7.58 4.32
CA LEU A 101 -1.91 6.16 4.66
C LEU A 101 -1.26 5.92 6.02
N GLU A 102 -0.27 6.75 6.40
CA GLU A 102 0.56 6.52 7.59
C GLU A 102 0.02 7.19 8.88
N VAL A 103 -1.25 7.61 8.89
CA VAL A 103 -1.92 8.20 10.07
C VAL A 103 -2.25 7.15 11.13
#